data_AF-A0A444ZTS0-F1
#
_entry.id   AF-A0A444ZTS0-F1
#
_cell.length_a   1.000
_cell.length_b   1.000
_cell.length_c   1.000
_cell.angle_alpha   90.00
_cell.angle_beta   90.00
_cell.angle_gamma   90.00
#
_symmetry.space_group_name_H-M   'P 1'
#
loop_
_entity.id
_entity.type
_entity.pdbx_description
1 polymer ?
#
loop_
_entity_poly.entity_id
_entity_poly.type
_entity_poly.pdbx_seq_one_letter_code
_entity_poly.pdbx_strand_id
1 'polypeptide(L)'
;MTVPTLQPHTPKEQPIFVKTTSDTNFCILLFPFFFPIPSMPNSSDECTMHDVDVVQRIVEYFLMHEQQQMQQQPKLARFNISRLLDNYLAEISRDPNLSITKFQVLAELLPENTRTCDDGLYRAIDTYLKTHPSLTEHDRRRLCKTMNCEKLSLDGCTHAAQNDRLPLRTVVQVLFSEQVKMRAAMQEKEQEQSGINSEQDENQTSASMDIKTLKSELEHVKSKMIELQKDYFELQREYEKLNKPKNSTGWSLNWRKIKNSFHVKPAGDEIGDEQDVPKSPEPVQQKGTPRRRTSMS
;
A
#
# COMPACT_ATOMS: atom_id res chain seq x y z
N MET A 1 61.47 30.41 -64.15
CA MET A 1 60.47 30.43 -63.06
C MET A 1 59.40 29.43 -63.44
N THR A 2 59.45 28.25 -62.84
CA THR A 2 58.50 27.17 -63.10
C THR A 2 58.26 26.46 -61.77
N VAL A 3 57.01 26.41 -61.36
CA VAL A 3 56.53 25.83 -60.10
C VAL A 3 56.67 24.30 -60.16
N PRO A 4 56.98 23.63 -59.04
CA PRO A 4 56.53 22.27 -58.81
C PRO A 4 55.57 22.20 -57.62
N THR A 5 54.42 21.59 -57.89
CA THR A 5 53.41 21.08 -56.95
C THR A 5 54.01 20.03 -56.02
N LEU A 6 53.77 20.15 -54.71
CA LEU A 6 54.01 19.10 -53.73
C LEU A 6 52.72 18.84 -52.94
N GLN A 7 52.16 17.65 -53.13
CA GLN A 7 51.11 17.09 -52.29
C GLN A 7 51.65 16.84 -50.86
N PRO A 8 50.86 17.07 -49.80
CA PRO A 8 51.25 16.68 -48.46
C PRO A 8 50.98 15.18 -48.23
N HIS A 9 52.08 14.51 -47.90
CA HIS A 9 52.20 13.15 -47.40
C HIS A 9 51.47 13.01 -46.05
N THR A 10 50.71 11.94 -45.88
CA THR A 10 50.15 11.56 -44.58
C THR A 10 51.23 10.93 -43.68
N PRO A 11 51.26 11.25 -42.38
CA PRO A 11 51.78 10.37 -41.36
C PRO A 11 50.63 9.72 -40.59
N LYS A 12 50.79 8.41 -40.32
CA LYS A 12 49.91 7.60 -39.46
C LYS A 12 50.11 8.01 -38.00
N GLU A 13 49.04 8.42 -37.32
CA GLU A 13 48.95 8.42 -35.86
C GLU A 13 47.84 7.44 -35.42
N GLN A 14 48.23 6.38 -34.73
CA GLN A 14 47.48 5.85 -33.59
C GLN A 14 48.09 6.50 -32.33
N PRO A 15 47.46 6.59 -31.13
CA PRO A 15 46.22 6.00 -30.61
C PRO A 15 45.32 7.08 -29.93
N ILE A 16 44.16 6.80 -29.31
CA ILE A 16 44.01 6.54 -27.86
C ILE A 16 42.55 6.09 -27.65
N PHE A 17 42.36 4.91 -27.07
CA PHE A 17 41.08 4.45 -26.56
C PHE A 17 40.73 5.27 -25.32
N VAL A 18 39.94 6.33 -25.50
CA VAL A 18 39.35 7.05 -24.37
C VAL A 18 38.22 6.18 -23.84
N LYS A 19 38.48 5.51 -22.72
CA LYS A 19 37.43 4.96 -21.85
C LYS A 19 36.58 6.15 -21.39
N THR A 20 35.52 6.46 -22.10
CA THR A 20 34.48 7.35 -21.58
C THR A 20 33.69 6.54 -20.57
N THR A 21 34.07 6.67 -19.30
CA THR A 21 33.22 6.32 -18.17
C THR A 21 31.89 7.04 -18.35
N SER A 22 30.85 6.24 -18.49
CA SER A 22 29.47 6.58 -18.19
C SER A 22 29.36 7.24 -16.82
N ASP A 23 28.22 7.87 -16.56
CA ASP A 23 27.74 8.23 -15.21
C ASP A 23 27.87 9.69 -14.78
N THR A 24 27.85 10.63 -15.73
CA THR A 24 27.48 12.04 -15.43
C THR A 24 26.38 12.62 -16.32
N ASN A 25 26.01 11.93 -17.41
CA ASN A 25 24.95 12.40 -18.32
C ASN A 25 23.53 11.95 -17.96
N PHE A 26 23.35 11.08 -16.95
CA PHE A 26 22.01 10.62 -16.58
C PHE A 26 21.25 11.61 -15.68
N CYS A 27 21.97 12.40 -14.87
CA CYS A 27 21.34 13.33 -13.92
C CYS A 27 20.73 14.57 -14.60
N ILE A 28 21.28 15.01 -15.74
CA ILE A 28 20.75 16.16 -16.48
C ILE A 28 19.44 15.80 -17.21
N LEU A 29 19.22 14.52 -17.52
CA LEU A 29 18.07 14.07 -18.30
C LEU A 29 16.80 13.82 -17.47
N LEU A 30 16.91 13.76 -16.13
CA LEU A 30 15.75 13.52 -15.26
C LEU A 30 15.13 14.78 -14.66
N PHE A 31 15.81 15.92 -14.69
CA PHE A 31 15.27 17.19 -14.18
C PHE A 31 15.66 18.37 -15.09
N PRO A 32 14.91 18.64 -16.17
CA PRO A 32 15.19 19.75 -17.07
C PRO A 32 14.89 21.14 -16.46
N PHE A 33 14.49 21.24 -15.18
CA PHE A 33 14.08 22.50 -14.55
C PHE A 33 15.16 23.17 -13.68
N PHE A 34 16.40 22.69 -13.69
CA PHE A 34 17.47 23.31 -12.90
C PHE A 34 18.14 24.50 -13.62
N PHE A 35 17.34 25.53 -13.90
CA PHE A 35 17.82 26.90 -13.88
C PHE A 35 16.83 27.70 -13.03
N PRO A 36 17.27 28.27 -11.89
CA PRO A 36 16.43 29.18 -11.13
C PRO A 36 16.28 30.45 -11.97
N ILE A 37 15.16 30.57 -12.69
CA ILE A 37 14.68 31.88 -13.11
C ILE A 37 14.29 32.58 -11.81
N PRO A 38 14.89 33.72 -11.45
CA PRO A 38 14.44 34.48 -10.28
C PRO A 38 13.01 34.93 -10.55
N SER A 39 12.04 34.27 -9.93
CA SER A 39 10.64 34.68 -9.97
C SER A 39 10.52 35.98 -9.19
N MET A 40 10.32 37.08 -9.91
CA MET A 40 9.83 38.34 -9.35
C MET A 40 8.50 38.06 -8.61
N PRO A 41 8.23 38.70 -7.47
CA PRO A 41 6.99 38.51 -6.75
C PRO A 41 5.86 39.11 -7.59
N ASN A 42 5.13 38.26 -8.31
CA ASN A 42 3.90 38.69 -8.97
C ASN A 42 2.84 38.88 -7.89
N SER A 43 2.55 40.16 -7.61
CA SER A 43 1.47 40.63 -6.77
C SER A 43 0.11 40.30 -7.41
N SER A 44 -0.36 39.09 -7.19
CA SER A 44 -1.77 38.70 -7.24
C SER A 44 -1.85 37.30 -6.61
N ASP A 45 -1.53 37.21 -5.31
CA ASP A 45 -1.78 35.99 -4.56
C ASP A 45 -3.29 35.78 -4.48
N GLU A 46 -3.81 34.98 -5.41
CA GLU A 46 -4.93 34.11 -5.09
C GLU A 46 -4.52 33.36 -3.82
N CYS A 47 -5.15 33.72 -2.71
CA CYS A 47 -4.83 33.19 -1.38
C CYS A 47 -5.17 31.69 -1.36
N THR A 48 -4.22 30.86 -1.80
CA THR A 48 -4.30 29.41 -1.63
C THR A 48 -4.15 29.11 -0.15
N MET A 49 -5.02 28.27 0.39
CA MET A 49 -5.03 27.98 1.84
C MET A 49 -3.79 27.19 2.31
N HIS A 50 -2.93 26.78 1.37
CA HIS A 50 -1.80 25.89 1.61
C HIS A 50 -0.50 26.45 1.02
N ASP A 51 0.60 26.28 1.75
CA ASP A 51 1.96 26.65 1.31
C ASP A 51 2.53 25.62 0.32
N VAL A 52 1.98 25.60 -0.90
CA VAL A 52 2.38 24.68 -1.98
C VAL A 52 3.88 24.78 -2.30
N ASP A 53 4.41 26.00 -2.33
CA ASP A 53 5.81 26.28 -2.69
C ASP A 53 6.80 25.79 -1.61
N VAL A 54 6.36 25.67 -0.36
CA VAL A 54 7.16 25.09 0.73
C VAL A 54 7.20 23.57 0.57
N VAL A 55 6.04 22.94 0.35
CA VAL A 55 5.95 21.49 0.19
C VAL A 55 6.75 21.02 -1.02
N GLN A 56 6.65 21.73 -2.15
CA GLN A 56 7.47 21.45 -3.33
C GLN A 56 8.95 21.42 -2.99
N ARG A 57 9.49 22.48 -2.35
CA ARG A 57 10.91 22.55 -1.98
C ARG A 57 11.35 21.45 -1.01
N ILE A 58 10.50 21.07 -0.06
CA ILE A 58 10.81 19.98 0.88
C ILE A 58 10.95 18.65 0.13
N VAL A 59 10.03 18.35 -0.78
CA VAL A 59 10.06 17.11 -1.57
C VAL A 59 11.26 17.11 -2.52
N GLU A 60 11.55 18.22 -3.19
CA GLU A 60 12.73 18.35 -4.05
C GLU A 60 14.02 18.12 -3.27
N TYR A 61 14.15 18.73 -2.09
CA TYR A 61 15.30 18.53 -1.21
C TYR A 61 15.44 17.07 -0.77
N PHE A 62 14.33 16.42 -0.40
CA PHE A 62 14.31 15.01 -0.05
C PHE A 62 14.81 14.13 -1.21
N LEU A 63 14.31 14.36 -2.43
CA LEU A 63 14.72 13.60 -3.62
C LEU A 63 16.19 13.82 -3.96
N MET A 64 16.67 15.07 -3.87
CA MET A 64 18.07 15.42 -4.11
C MET A 64 19.01 14.72 -3.12
N HIS A 65 18.62 14.68 -1.84
CA HIS A 65 19.39 14.05 -0.79
C HIS A 65 19.36 12.51 -0.87
N GLU A 66 18.21 11.91 -1.23
CA GLU A 66 18.10 10.47 -1.45
C GLU A 66 19.02 10.00 -2.60
N GLN A 67 19.15 10.81 -3.65
CA GLN A 67 20.03 10.52 -4.78
C GLN A 67 21.53 10.57 -4.43
N GLN A 68 21.91 11.38 -3.43
CA GLN A 68 23.30 11.44 -2.94
C GLN A 68 23.65 10.26 -2.02
N GLN A 69 22.68 9.62 -1.37
CA GLN A 69 22.89 8.54 -0.40
C GLN A 69 22.79 7.11 -0.98
N MET A 70 23.16 6.92 -2.25
CA MET A 70 22.99 5.69 -3.05
C MET A 70 23.63 4.38 -2.54
N GLN A 71 24.05 4.26 -1.28
CA GLN A 71 24.69 3.04 -0.75
C GLN A 71 24.05 2.37 0.48
N GLN A 72 22.96 2.87 1.06
CA GLN A 72 22.33 2.20 2.22
C GLN A 72 20.79 2.29 2.11
N GLN A 73 20.17 1.20 1.63
CA GLN A 73 18.72 0.87 1.42
C GLN A 73 17.63 1.54 2.32
N PRO A 74 16.30 1.40 2.04
CA PRO A 74 15.60 0.71 0.92
C PRO A 74 14.38 1.46 0.33
N LYS A 75 13.80 0.90 -0.74
CA LYS A 75 12.50 1.21 -1.40
C LYS A 75 11.32 1.70 -0.51
N LEU A 76 11.32 1.43 0.80
CA LEU A 76 10.26 1.79 1.75
C LEU A 76 10.12 3.31 1.95
N ALA A 77 11.22 4.06 1.99
CA ALA A 77 11.17 5.52 2.14
C ALA A 77 10.50 6.19 0.93
N ARG A 78 10.78 5.68 -0.28
CA ARG A 78 10.15 6.13 -1.54
C ARG A 78 8.64 5.90 -1.58
N PHE A 79 8.18 4.77 -1.06
CA PHE A 79 6.75 4.48 -0.99
C PHE A 79 6.01 5.41 0.00
N ASN A 80 6.66 5.78 1.11
CA ASN A 80 6.05 6.68 2.09
C ASN A 80 5.93 8.10 1.53
N ILE A 81 6.94 8.61 0.81
CA ILE A 81 6.87 9.94 0.20
C ILE A 81 5.82 10.01 -0.92
N SER A 82 5.66 8.95 -1.73
CA SER A 82 4.62 8.94 -2.76
C SER A 82 3.22 9.02 -2.17
N ARG A 83 2.95 8.20 -1.15
CA ARG A 83 1.65 8.22 -0.47
C ARG A 83 1.39 9.56 0.24
N LEU A 84 2.42 10.16 0.84
CA LEU A 84 2.31 11.47 1.48
C LEU A 84 1.95 12.55 0.46
N LEU A 85 2.65 12.57 -0.68
CA LEU A 85 2.39 13.54 -1.73
C LEU A 85 1.02 13.35 -2.37
N ASP A 86 0.59 12.11 -2.62
CA ASP A 86 -0.74 11.83 -3.18
C ASP A 86 -1.87 12.27 -2.21
N ASN A 87 -1.67 12.10 -0.90
CA ASN A 87 -2.61 12.60 0.11
C ASN A 87 -2.63 14.14 0.14
N TYR A 88 -1.47 14.79 0.04
CA TYR A 88 -1.39 16.25 -0.03
C TYR A 88 -2.05 16.79 -1.30
N LEU A 89 -1.78 16.18 -2.46
CA LEU A 89 -2.43 16.48 -3.73
C LEU A 89 -3.95 16.35 -3.62
N ALA A 90 -4.44 15.28 -2.97
CA ALA A 90 -5.86 15.10 -2.74
C ALA A 90 -6.46 16.21 -1.86
N GLU A 91 -5.71 16.74 -0.90
CA GLU A 91 -6.16 17.85 -0.06
C GLU A 91 -6.24 19.16 -0.84
N ILE A 92 -5.15 19.56 -1.50
CA ILE A 92 -5.11 20.83 -2.23
C ILE A 92 -5.99 20.82 -3.48
N SER A 93 -6.32 19.65 -4.04
CA SER A 93 -7.20 19.53 -5.21
C SER A 93 -8.62 20.07 -5.00
N ARG A 94 -9.02 20.27 -3.74
CA ARG A 94 -10.31 20.84 -3.35
C ARG A 94 -10.31 22.36 -3.30
N ASP A 95 -9.14 23.00 -3.37
CA ASP A 95 -9.01 24.45 -3.35
C ASP A 95 -9.32 25.02 -4.75
N PRO A 96 -10.38 25.83 -4.93
CA PRO A 96 -10.73 26.43 -6.21
C PRO A 96 -9.75 27.53 -6.66
N ASN A 97 -8.91 28.03 -5.75
CA ASN A 97 -7.90 29.04 -6.05
C ASN A 97 -6.56 28.41 -6.45
N LEU A 98 -6.45 27.09 -6.44
CA LEU A 98 -5.21 26.40 -6.80
C LEU A 98 -5.02 26.41 -8.32
N SER A 99 -4.04 27.17 -8.79
CA SER A 99 -3.66 27.16 -10.22
C SER A 99 -3.27 25.76 -10.71
N ILE A 100 -3.61 25.47 -11.97
CA ILE A 100 -3.27 24.18 -12.60
C ILE A 100 -1.76 23.95 -12.65
N THR A 101 -0.98 25.01 -12.87
CA THR A 101 0.48 24.93 -12.95
C THR A 101 1.05 24.41 -11.63
N LYS A 102 0.62 24.95 -10.49
CA LYS A 102 1.07 24.50 -9.17
C LYS A 102 0.68 23.04 -8.91
N PHE A 103 -0.55 22.66 -9.24
CA PHE A 103 -1.01 21.28 -9.09
C PHE A 103 -0.23 20.29 -9.95
N GLN A 104 0.01 20.64 -11.23
CA GLN A 104 0.74 19.77 -12.15
C GLN A 104 2.21 19.59 -11.74
N VAL A 105 2.89 20.67 -11.32
CA VAL A 105 4.28 20.60 -10.86
C VAL A 105 4.43 19.62 -9.70
N LEU A 106 3.51 19.66 -8.73
CA LEU A 106 3.51 18.69 -7.63
C LEU A 106 3.19 17.27 -8.10
N ALA A 107 2.26 17.09 -9.04
CA ALA A 107 1.92 15.77 -9.58
C ALA A 107 3.12 15.09 -10.26
N GLU A 108 3.92 15.87 -10.99
CA GLU A 108 5.11 15.45 -11.74
C GLU A 108 6.39 15.40 -10.89
N LEU A 109 6.33 15.76 -9.60
CA LEU A 109 7.51 15.96 -8.77
C LEU A 109 8.29 14.68 -8.47
N LEU A 110 7.59 13.54 -8.43
CA LEU A 110 8.19 12.23 -8.13
C LEU A 110 8.61 11.51 -9.42
N PRO A 111 9.78 10.83 -9.41
CA PRO A 111 10.17 9.93 -10.49
C PRO A 111 9.14 8.85 -10.77
N GLU A 112 9.05 8.40 -12.02
CA GLU A 112 8.06 7.40 -12.46
C GLU A 112 8.11 6.10 -11.65
N ASN A 113 9.27 5.69 -11.15
CA ASN A 113 9.46 4.45 -10.41
C ASN A 113 9.18 4.56 -8.89
N THR A 114 8.91 5.76 -8.38
CA THR A 114 8.61 5.97 -6.96
C THR A 114 7.20 5.52 -6.61
N ARG A 115 6.23 5.72 -7.53
CA ARG A 115 4.86 5.24 -7.38
C ARG A 115 4.72 3.78 -7.84
N THR A 116 4.24 2.92 -6.94
CA THR A 116 3.86 1.53 -7.27
C THR A 116 2.40 1.43 -7.72
N CYS A 117 1.56 2.38 -7.34
CA CYS A 117 0.16 2.48 -7.70
C CYS A 117 -0.22 3.96 -7.85
N ASP A 118 -0.97 4.29 -8.90
CA ASP A 118 -1.33 5.67 -9.24
C ASP A 118 -2.77 6.04 -8.82
N ASP A 119 -3.47 5.18 -8.08
CA ASP A 119 -4.85 5.42 -7.63
C ASP A 119 -4.99 6.71 -6.79
N GLY A 120 -3.99 7.01 -5.95
CA GLY A 120 -3.95 8.23 -5.14
C GLY A 120 -3.86 9.48 -6.01
N LEU A 121 -2.93 9.47 -6.97
CA LEU A 121 -2.75 10.53 -7.96
C LEU A 121 -3.99 10.71 -8.83
N TYR A 122 -4.58 9.61 -9.33
CA TYR A 122 -5.82 9.65 -10.10
C TYR A 122 -6.94 10.32 -9.31
N ARG A 123 -7.16 9.93 -8.05
CA ARG A 123 -8.20 10.53 -7.20
C ARG A 123 -7.99 12.03 -6.97
N ALA A 124 -6.73 12.47 -6.84
CA ALA A 124 -6.40 13.89 -6.73
C ALA A 124 -6.69 14.65 -8.04
N ILE A 125 -6.27 14.11 -9.19
CA ILE A 125 -6.57 14.69 -10.52
C ILE A 125 -8.08 14.79 -10.72
N ASP A 126 -8.81 13.71 -10.46
CA ASP A 126 -10.25 13.66 -10.62
C ASP A 126 -10.98 14.70 -9.75
N THR A 127 -10.53 14.85 -8.50
CA THR A 127 -11.03 15.88 -7.59
C THR A 127 -10.69 17.29 -8.11
N TYR A 128 -9.48 17.50 -8.62
CA TYR A 128 -9.07 18.79 -9.19
C TYR A 128 -9.94 19.17 -10.40
N LEU A 129 -10.19 18.22 -11.31
CA LEU A 129 -11.08 18.41 -12.47
C LEU A 129 -12.52 18.70 -12.05
N LYS A 130 -12.99 18.10 -10.95
CA LYS A 130 -14.31 18.36 -10.38
C LYS A 130 -14.42 19.78 -9.82
N THR A 131 -13.39 20.25 -9.11
CA THR A 131 -13.34 21.59 -8.52
C THR A 131 -13.18 22.69 -9.57
N HIS A 132 -12.55 22.37 -10.71
CA HIS A 132 -12.22 23.33 -11.78
C HIS A 132 -12.92 22.97 -13.11
N PRO A 133 -14.26 23.09 -13.20
CA PRO A 133 -15.02 22.70 -14.40
C PRO A 133 -14.69 23.58 -15.62
N SER A 134 -14.17 24.79 -15.41
CA SER A 134 -13.78 25.74 -16.46
C SER A 134 -12.43 25.44 -17.13
N LEU A 135 -11.70 24.40 -16.69
CA LEU A 135 -10.43 24.00 -17.31
C LEU A 135 -10.61 23.67 -18.79
N THR A 136 -9.64 24.13 -19.59
CA THR A 136 -9.64 23.86 -21.02
C THR A 136 -9.38 22.38 -21.30
N GLU A 137 -9.89 21.88 -22.42
CA GLU A 137 -9.63 20.50 -22.87
C GLU A 137 -8.13 20.21 -23.03
N HIS A 138 -7.32 21.21 -23.38
CA HIS A 138 -5.88 21.09 -23.46
C HIS A 138 -5.26 20.82 -22.08
N ASP A 139 -5.69 21.59 -21.08
CA ASP A 139 -5.21 21.51 -19.71
C ASP A 139 -5.61 20.21 -19.04
N ARG A 140 -6.84 19.74 -19.26
CA ARG A 140 -7.30 18.42 -18.81
C ARG A 140 -6.44 17.30 -19.38
N ARG A 141 -6.11 17.35 -20.68
CA ARG A 141 -5.22 16.37 -21.32
C ARG A 141 -3.82 16.40 -20.75
N ARG A 142 -3.25 17.59 -20.54
CA ARG A 142 -1.92 17.75 -19.97
C ARG A 142 -1.87 17.17 -18.55
N LEU A 143 -2.87 17.47 -17.73
CA LEU A 143 -2.93 16.98 -16.36
C LEU A 143 -3.15 15.46 -16.30
N CYS A 144 -4.07 14.91 -17.10
CA CYS A 144 -4.31 13.47 -17.11
C CYS A 144 -3.10 12.65 -17.61
N LYS A 145 -2.15 13.28 -18.32
CA LYS A 145 -0.92 12.63 -18.79
C LYS A 145 0.06 12.34 -17.65
N THR A 146 -0.07 13.00 -16.50
CA THR A 146 0.87 12.82 -15.38
C THR A 146 0.68 11.50 -14.63
N MET A 147 -0.49 10.86 -14.76
CA MET A 147 -0.74 9.53 -14.20
C MET A 147 -0.44 8.42 -15.21
N ASN A 148 0.14 7.34 -14.72
CA ASN A 148 0.34 6.12 -15.49
C ASN A 148 -0.87 5.19 -15.33
N CYS A 149 -1.67 5.09 -16.39
CA CYS A 149 -2.86 4.23 -16.43
C CYS A 149 -2.55 2.73 -16.23
N GLU A 150 -1.33 2.28 -16.52
CA GLU A 150 -0.90 0.90 -16.29
C GLU A 150 -0.71 0.61 -14.80
N LYS A 151 -0.47 1.63 -13.97
CA LYS A 151 -0.30 1.54 -12.52
C LYS A 151 -1.59 1.74 -11.73
N LEU A 152 -2.72 1.88 -12.41
CA LEU A 152 -4.02 1.90 -11.76
C LEU A 152 -4.43 0.48 -11.35
N SER A 153 -5.10 0.38 -10.21
CA SER A 153 -5.77 -0.84 -9.78
C SER A 153 -7.01 -1.12 -10.64
N LEU A 154 -7.59 -2.32 -10.50
CA LEU A 154 -8.84 -2.68 -11.21
C LEU A 154 -9.99 -1.71 -10.85
N ASP A 155 -10.10 -1.34 -9.58
CA ASP A 155 -11.11 -0.37 -9.12
C ASP A 155 -10.84 1.02 -9.70
N GLY A 156 -9.57 1.45 -9.69
CA GLY A 156 -9.14 2.71 -10.31
C GLY A 156 -9.45 2.77 -11.81
N CYS A 157 -9.15 1.70 -12.56
CA CYS A 157 -9.49 1.57 -13.97
C CYS A 157 -11.00 1.64 -14.21
N THR A 158 -11.78 0.91 -13.42
CA THR A 158 -13.25 0.88 -13.53
C THR A 158 -13.84 2.28 -13.32
N HIS A 159 -13.38 2.99 -12.29
CA HIS A 159 -13.82 4.35 -12.03
C HIS A 159 -13.40 5.30 -13.16
N ALA A 160 -12.16 5.21 -13.63
CA ALA A 160 -11.65 6.04 -14.74
C ALA A 160 -12.37 5.78 -16.06
N ALA A 161 -12.76 4.53 -16.35
CA ALA A 161 -13.49 4.18 -17.56
C ALA A 161 -14.89 4.83 -17.63
N GLN A 162 -15.50 5.12 -16.47
CA GLN A 162 -16.83 5.71 -16.35
C GLN A 162 -16.80 7.22 -16.07
N ASN A 163 -15.62 7.83 -16.06
CA ASN A 163 -15.46 9.21 -15.64
C ASN A 163 -15.51 10.18 -16.83
N ASP A 164 -16.65 10.84 -16.99
CA ASP A 164 -16.90 11.83 -18.06
C ASP A 164 -16.02 13.09 -17.97
N ARG A 165 -15.32 13.33 -16.84
CA ARG A 165 -14.38 14.45 -16.71
C ARG A 165 -13.05 14.19 -17.42
N LEU A 166 -12.72 12.93 -17.69
CA LEU A 166 -11.47 12.58 -18.32
C LEU A 166 -11.55 12.77 -19.83
N PRO A 167 -10.46 13.23 -20.47
CA PRO A 167 -10.37 13.23 -21.93
C PRO A 167 -10.56 11.81 -22.48
N LEU A 168 -11.29 11.69 -23.59
CA LEU A 168 -11.55 10.38 -24.24
C LEU A 168 -10.27 9.57 -24.49
N ARG A 169 -9.17 10.24 -24.86
CA ARG A 169 -7.86 9.59 -25.07
C ARG A 169 -7.34 8.89 -23.82
N THR A 170 -7.54 9.48 -22.65
CA THR A 170 -7.16 8.90 -21.35
C THR A 170 -8.01 7.68 -21.04
N VAL A 171 -9.33 7.78 -21.24
CA VAL A 171 -10.27 6.65 -21.03
C VAL A 171 -9.89 5.45 -21.90
N VAL A 172 -9.60 5.68 -23.19
CA VAL A 172 -9.14 4.62 -24.09
C VAL A 172 -7.83 3.98 -23.62
N GLN A 173 -6.89 4.78 -23.09
CA GLN A 173 -5.63 4.28 -22.55
C GLN A 173 -5.85 3.38 -21.32
N VAL A 174 -6.78 3.75 -20.42
CA VAL A 174 -7.17 2.93 -19.27
C VAL A 174 -7.73 1.58 -19.72
N LEU A 175 -8.70 1.59 -20.62
CA LEU A 175 -9.34 0.38 -21.14
C LEU A 175 -8.34 -0.54 -21.85
N PHE A 176 -7.42 0.02 -22.64
CA PHE A 176 -6.39 -0.77 -23.30
C PHE A 176 -5.42 -1.40 -22.31
N SER A 177 -4.98 -0.63 -21.30
CA SER A 177 -4.09 -1.13 -20.23
C SER A 177 -4.73 -2.30 -19.48
N GLU A 178 -6.02 -2.21 -19.20
CA GLU A 178 -6.79 -3.30 -18.58
C GLU A 178 -6.92 -4.52 -19.50
N GLN A 179 -7.22 -4.30 -20.79
CA GLN A 179 -7.27 -5.39 -21.78
C GLN A 179 -5.94 -6.14 -21.89
N VAL A 180 -4.81 -5.44 -21.88
CA VAL A 180 -3.47 -6.05 -21.92
C VAL A 180 -3.24 -6.90 -20.67
N LYS A 181 -3.56 -6.39 -19.47
CA LYS A 181 -3.45 -7.14 -18.21
C LYS A 181 -4.32 -8.41 -18.23
N MET A 182 -5.55 -8.32 -18.74
CA MET A 182 -6.44 -9.48 -18.87
C MET A 182 -5.88 -10.54 -19.82
N ARG A 183 -5.36 -10.14 -20.98
CA ARG A 183 -4.75 -11.08 -21.94
C ARG A 183 -3.50 -11.75 -21.36
N ALA A 184 -2.65 -11.00 -20.66
CA ALA A 184 -1.47 -11.55 -20.00
C ALA A 184 -1.86 -12.63 -18.97
N ALA A 185 -2.86 -12.35 -18.13
CA ALA A 185 -3.37 -13.31 -17.14
C ALA A 185 -4.07 -14.54 -17.77
N MET A 186 -4.62 -14.41 -18.97
CA MET A 186 -5.18 -15.55 -19.72
C MET A 186 -4.07 -16.41 -20.34
N GLN A 187 -3.02 -15.81 -20.90
CA GLN A 187 -1.88 -16.53 -21.46
C GLN A 187 -1.10 -17.29 -20.38
N GLU A 188 -0.95 -16.72 -19.19
CA GLU A 188 -0.36 -17.40 -18.03
C GLU A 188 -1.15 -18.68 -17.69
N LYS A 189 -2.47 -18.63 -17.76
CA LYS A 189 -3.36 -19.79 -17.52
C LYS A 189 -3.34 -20.82 -18.65
N GLU A 190 -3.19 -20.39 -19.91
CA GLU A 190 -3.11 -21.29 -21.05
C GLU A 190 -1.75 -22.02 -21.12
N GLN A 191 -0.66 -21.37 -20.68
CA GLN A 191 0.66 -22.01 -20.55
C GLN A 191 0.69 -23.08 -19.44
N GLU A 192 -0.11 -22.93 -18.39
CA GLU A 192 -0.31 -23.98 -17.36
C GLU A 192 -1.10 -25.20 -17.84
N GLN A 193 -1.80 -25.12 -18.98
CA GLN A 193 -2.67 -26.19 -19.50
C GLN A 193 -2.13 -26.90 -20.76
N SER A 194 -1.03 -26.42 -21.36
CA SER A 194 -0.51 -26.94 -22.65
C SER A 194 0.89 -27.57 -22.58
N GLY A 195 1.60 -27.46 -21.45
CA GLY A 195 3.01 -27.89 -21.33
C GLY A 195 3.24 -29.27 -20.71
N ILE A 196 2.75 -30.36 -21.32
CA ILE A 196 3.40 -31.67 -21.11
C ILE A 196 4.62 -31.70 -22.05
N ASN A 197 5.77 -31.26 -21.54
CA ASN A 197 7.10 -31.87 -21.71
C ASN A 197 8.24 -30.84 -21.55
N SER A 198 9.20 -31.24 -20.72
CA SER A 198 10.61 -30.83 -20.60
C SER A 198 10.93 -29.51 -19.88
N GLU A 199 11.50 -29.68 -18.67
CA GLU A 199 12.58 -28.88 -18.07
C GLU A 199 12.22 -27.51 -17.46
N GLN A 200 11.32 -27.49 -16.48
CA GLN A 200 11.24 -26.41 -15.48
C GLN A 200 10.83 -26.97 -14.09
N ASP A 201 11.56 -27.97 -13.59
CA ASP A 201 11.09 -28.89 -12.53
C ASP A 201 11.51 -28.54 -11.09
N GLU A 202 12.20 -27.43 -10.81
CA GLU A 202 12.66 -27.17 -9.42
C GLU A 202 11.88 -26.08 -8.67
N ASN A 203 11.43 -25.01 -9.32
CA ASN A 203 10.70 -23.94 -8.62
C ASN A 203 9.18 -24.15 -8.61
N GLN A 204 8.63 -24.80 -9.64
CA GLN A 204 7.18 -25.05 -9.73
C GLN A 204 6.76 -26.24 -8.85
N THR A 205 7.66 -27.18 -8.60
CA THR A 205 7.47 -28.28 -7.63
C THR A 205 7.45 -27.77 -6.20
N SER A 206 8.35 -26.84 -5.81
CA SER A 206 8.35 -26.23 -4.47
C SER A 206 7.04 -25.52 -4.16
N ALA A 207 6.60 -24.59 -5.03
CA ALA A 207 5.35 -23.86 -4.80
C ALA A 207 4.11 -24.77 -4.83
N SER A 208 4.09 -25.81 -5.67
CA SER A 208 3.01 -26.81 -5.70
C SER A 208 2.99 -27.68 -4.45
N MET A 209 4.17 -28.06 -3.94
CA MET A 209 4.32 -28.77 -2.67
C MET A 209 3.86 -27.91 -1.51
N ASP A 210 4.26 -26.65 -1.45
CA ASP A 210 3.86 -25.70 -0.40
C ASP A 210 2.34 -25.51 -0.39
N ILE A 211 1.70 -25.39 -1.57
CA ILE A 211 0.23 -25.31 -1.67
C ILE A 211 -0.44 -26.59 -1.16
N LYS A 212 0.12 -27.77 -1.48
CA LYS A 212 -0.41 -29.05 -0.99
C LYS A 212 -0.25 -29.17 0.53
N THR A 213 0.90 -28.77 1.06
CA THR A 213 1.19 -28.74 2.50
C THR A 213 0.23 -27.80 3.22
N LEU A 214 0.09 -26.55 2.75
CA LEU A 214 -0.83 -25.56 3.33
C LEU A 214 -2.29 -26.03 3.30
N LYS A 215 -2.73 -26.68 2.21
CA LYS A 215 -4.08 -27.29 2.16
C LYS A 215 -4.25 -28.38 3.22
N SER A 216 -3.24 -29.24 3.40
CA SER A 216 -3.30 -30.30 4.40
C SER A 216 -3.31 -29.75 5.83
N GLU A 217 -2.51 -28.70 6.10
CA GLU A 217 -2.50 -28.02 7.40
C GLU A 217 -3.82 -27.30 7.68
N LEU A 218 -4.44 -26.70 6.66
CA LEU A 218 -5.74 -26.05 6.79
C LEU A 218 -6.84 -27.05 7.16
N GLU A 219 -6.92 -28.19 6.47
CA GLU A 219 -7.88 -29.24 6.83
C GLU A 219 -7.59 -29.81 8.22
N HIS A 220 -6.33 -29.95 8.61
CA HIS A 220 -5.95 -30.36 9.98
C HIS A 220 -6.40 -29.34 11.04
N VAL A 221 -6.17 -28.05 10.81
CA VAL A 221 -6.62 -26.97 11.71
C VAL A 221 -8.15 -26.95 11.81
N LYS A 222 -8.85 -27.16 10.70
CA LYS A 222 -10.31 -27.25 10.66
C LYS A 222 -10.83 -28.45 11.46
N SER A 223 -10.18 -29.61 11.36
CA SER A 223 -10.51 -30.77 12.21
C SER A 223 -10.32 -30.47 13.69
N LYS A 224 -9.19 -29.87 14.08
CA LYS A 224 -8.96 -29.44 15.48
C LYS A 224 -9.98 -28.42 15.95
N MET A 225 -10.39 -27.49 15.09
CA MET A 225 -11.41 -26.50 15.41
C MET A 225 -12.76 -27.17 15.71
N ILE A 226 -13.15 -28.19 14.94
CA ILE A 226 -14.36 -28.97 15.18
C ILE A 226 -14.27 -29.74 16.52
N GLU A 227 -13.11 -30.33 16.83
CA GLU A 227 -12.86 -31.03 18.09
C GLU A 227 -12.95 -30.05 19.29
N LEU A 228 -12.26 -28.92 19.22
CA LEU A 228 -12.35 -27.85 20.22
C LEU A 228 -13.77 -27.33 20.40
N GLN A 229 -14.52 -27.17 19.31
CA GLN A 229 -15.92 -26.74 19.36
C GLN A 229 -16.81 -27.78 20.06
N LYS A 230 -16.53 -29.07 19.85
CA LYS A 230 -17.20 -30.17 20.54
C LYS A 230 -16.85 -30.18 22.03
N ASP A 231 -15.58 -30.08 22.38
CA ASP A 231 -15.11 -30.06 23.77
C ASP A 231 -15.68 -28.87 24.54
N TYR A 232 -15.74 -27.70 23.89
CA TYR A 232 -16.39 -26.52 24.44
C TYR A 232 -17.88 -26.78 24.77
N PHE A 233 -18.61 -27.44 23.86
CA PHE A 233 -20.01 -27.79 24.07
C PHE A 233 -20.20 -28.84 25.18
N GLU A 234 -19.28 -29.79 25.29
CA GLU A 234 -19.27 -30.78 26.38
C GLU A 234 -19.01 -30.13 27.73
N LEU A 235 -17.99 -29.27 27.82
CA LEU A 235 -17.66 -28.54 29.03
C LEU A 235 -18.80 -27.59 29.46
N GLN A 236 -19.42 -26.90 28.50
CA GLN A 236 -20.58 -26.04 28.78
C GLN A 236 -21.77 -26.85 29.31
N ARG A 237 -22.00 -28.05 28.78
CA ARG A 237 -23.03 -28.97 29.30
C ARG A 237 -22.72 -29.44 30.72
N GLU A 238 -21.45 -29.72 31.03
CA GLU A 238 -21.05 -30.08 32.40
C GLU A 238 -21.22 -28.92 33.37
N TYR A 239 -20.83 -27.72 32.97
CA TYR A 239 -21.02 -26.49 33.74
C TYR A 239 -22.51 -26.25 34.03
N GLU A 240 -23.39 -26.42 33.05
CA GLU A 240 -24.84 -26.32 33.25
C GLU A 240 -25.43 -27.43 34.14
N LYS A 241 -24.83 -28.63 34.16
CA LYS A 241 -25.25 -29.70 35.07
C LYS A 241 -24.87 -29.39 36.52
N LEU A 242 -23.68 -28.82 36.74
CA LEU A 242 -23.18 -28.40 38.06
C LEU A 242 -23.93 -27.18 38.61
N ASN A 243 -24.40 -26.27 37.75
CA ASN A 243 -25.12 -25.06 38.14
C ASN A 243 -26.65 -25.20 38.22
N LYS A 244 -27.22 -26.40 38.06
CA LYS A 244 -28.64 -26.64 38.38
C LYS A 244 -28.82 -26.70 39.89
N PRO A 245 -29.56 -25.77 40.54
CA PRO A 245 -29.88 -25.91 41.95
C PRO A 245 -30.93 -27.02 42.08
N LYS A 246 -30.49 -28.20 42.53
CA LYS A 246 -31.42 -29.21 43.03
C LYS A 246 -30.89 -29.79 44.35
N ASN A 247 -31.52 -29.29 45.41
CA ASN A 247 -31.74 -29.91 46.71
C ASN A 247 -31.28 -31.38 46.76
N SER A 248 -30.12 -31.62 47.35
CA SER A 248 -29.70 -32.96 47.73
C SER A 248 -28.87 -32.89 49.00
N THR A 249 -29.59 -33.15 50.10
CA THR A 249 -29.07 -33.63 51.36
C THR A 249 -28.07 -34.77 51.16
N GLY A 250 -26.87 -34.67 51.77
CA GLY A 250 -26.20 -35.86 52.29
C GLY A 250 -24.81 -36.25 51.79
N TRP A 251 -23.90 -35.34 51.41
CA TRP A 251 -22.48 -35.75 51.26
C TRP A 251 -21.42 -34.66 51.54
N SER A 252 -21.48 -34.02 52.71
CA SER A 252 -20.47 -33.05 53.15
C SER A 252 -19.77 -33.47 54.44
N LEU A 253 -19.14 -34.65 54.49
CA LEU A 253 -18.36 -35.03 55.69
C LEU A 253 -16.93 -35.55 55.47
N ASN A 254 -16.48 -35.90 54.26
CA ASN A 254 -15.20 -36.65 54.14
C ASN A 254 -13.98 -35.90 53.56
N TRP A 255 -14.07 -34.61 53.25
CA TRP A 255 -12.91 -33.87 52.69
C TRP A 255 -12.00 -33.20 53.74
N ARG A 256 -12.31 -33.34 55.04
CA ARG A 256 -11.53 -32.71 56.12
C ARG A 256 -10.28 -33.50 56.57
N LYS A 257 -9.95 -34.66 55.96
CA LYS A 257 -8.97 -35.60 56.50
C LYS A 257 -7.69 -35.85 55.68
N ILE A 258 -7.49 -35.16 54.55
CA ILE A 258 -6.35 -35.43 53.64
C ILE A 258 -5.47 -34.18 53.40
N LYS A 259 -5.29 -33.29 54.39
CA LYS A 259 -4.34 -32.15 54.24
C LYS A 259 -3.32 -31.97 55.36
N ASN A 260 -3.17 -32.93 56.27
CA ASN A 260 -2.14 -32.88 57.32
C ASN A 260 -1.13 -34.03 57.17
N SER A 261 -0.30 -33.97 56.14
CA SER A 261 1.04 -34.57 56.14
C SER A 261 1.84 -33.89 55.03
N PHE A 262 3.13 -33.66 55.27
CA PHE A 262 4.05 -32.83 54.47
C PHE A 262 3.99 -31.32 54.76
N HIS A 263 4.54 -30.96 55.93
CA HIS A 263 5.25 -29.70 56.11
C HIS A 263 6.68 -30.04 56.60
N VAL A 264 7.68 -29.79 55.75
CA VAL A 264 9.07 -29.52 56.16
C VAL A 264 9.31 -28.04 55.88
N LYS A 265 9.87 -27.33 56.87
CA LYS A 265 9.97 -25.87 57.01
C LYS A 265 11.40 -25.37 56.65
N PRO A 266 11.73 -24.06 56.65
CA PRO A 266 12.16 -23.30 55.46
C PRO A 266 13.49 -22.53 55.62
N ALA A 267 13.91 -21.78 54.58
CA ALA A 267 14.75 -20.57 54.65
C ALA A 267 14.51 -19.80 53.32
N GLY A 268 13.93 -18.59 53.30
CA GLY A 268 14.56 -17.26 53.50
C GLY A 268 15.21 -16.83 52.17
N ASP A 269 14.97 -15.70 51.51
CA ASP A 269 14.57 -14.32 51.83
C ASP A 269 14.12 -13.65 50.49
N GLU A 270 13.01 -12.90 50.43
CA GLU A 270 12.85 -11.43 50.49
C GLU A 270 12.72 -10.71 49.10
N ILE A 271 11.56 -10.02 48.94
CA ILE A 271 11.27 -8.72 48.26
C ILE A 271 11.37 -8.66 46.71
N GLY A 272 10.45 -8.05 45.94
CA GLY A 272 9.21 -7.28 46.17
C GLY A 272 8.72 -6.59 44.87
N ASP A 273 7.41 -6.31 44.77
CA ASP A 273 6.65 -5.30 43.95
C ASP A 273 6.72 -5.36 42.39
N GLU A 274 5.73 -5.04 41.54
CA GLU A 274 4.45 -4.30 41.60
C GLU A 274 3.60 -4.58 40.31
N GLN A 275 2.25 -4.53 40.43
CA GLN A 275 1.11 -4.15 39.53
C GLN A 275 1.30 -3.98 37.99
N ASP A 276 0.30 -4.00 37.09
CA ASP A 276 -1.17 -4.11 37.07
C ASP A 276 -1.60 -4.39 35.61
N VAL A 277 -2.77 -5.00 35.39
CA VAL A 277 -3.43 -5.13 34.06
C VAL A 277 -4.83 -4.49 34.14
N PRO A 278 -5.25 -3.61 33.21
CA PRO A 278 -6.53 -2.93 33.29
C PRO A 278 -7.72 -3.73 32.71
N LYS A 279 -8.87 -3.58 33.37
CA LYS A 279 -10.21 -4.10 33.05
C LYS A 279 -11.00 -3.15 32.12
N SER A 280 -11.95 -3.70 31.35
CA SER A 280 -13.24 -3.06 31.02
C SER A 280 -14.25 -4.05 30.37
N PRO A 281 -15.57 -3.76 30.24
CA PRO A 281 -16.60 -4.37 31.10
C PRO A 281 -17.81 -5.02 30.37
N GLU A 282 -18.63 -5.74 31.13
CA GLU A 282 -19.99 -6.23 30.80
C GLU A 282 -21.03 -5.09 30.69
N PRO A 283 -22.23 -5.39 30.13
CA PRO A 283 -23.47 -4.85 30.66
C PRO A 283 -24.54 -5.90 31.02
N VAL A 284 -25.27 -5.53 32.08
CA VAL A 284 -26.28 -6.25 32.88
C VAL A 284 -27.67 -6.27 32.22
N GLN A 285 -28.41 -7.38 32.41
CA GLN A 285 -29.87 -7.46 32.21
C GLN A 285 -30.63 -7.23 33.53
N GLN A 286 -31.74 -6.46 33.48
CA GLN A 286 -32.76 -6.44 34.53
C GLN A 286 -34.16 -6.76 33.96
N LYS A 287 -34.92 -7.51 34.75
CA LYS A 287 -36.27 -8.06 34.52
C LYS A 287 -37.38 -7.00 34.68
N GLY A 288 -38.47 -7.21 33.93
CA GLY A 288 -39.81 -6.71 34.25
C GLY A 288 -40.89 -7.62 33.66
N THR A 289 -41.81 -8.10 34.51
CA THR A 289 -42.89 -9.07 34.22
C THR A 289 -44.11 -8.46 33.48
N PRO A 290 -45.01 -9.28 32.89
CA PRO A 290 -45.96 -8.86 31.85
C PRO A 290 -47.38 -8.59 32.38
N ARG A 291 -48.17 -7.79 31.63
CA ARG A 291 -49.62 -7.69 31.81
C ARG A 291 -50.36 -7.83 30.47
N ARG A 292 -51.33 -8.74 30.51
CA ARG A 292 -52.20 -9.29 29.46
C ARG A 292 -53.30 -8.30 29.03
N ARG A 293 -53.59 -8.18 27.72
CA ARG A 293 -54.98 -8.08 27.22
C ARG A 293 -55.11 -8.35 25.71
N THR A 294 -55.79 -9.47 25.45
CA THR A 294 -56.80 -9.80 24.42
C THR A 294 -56.97 -8.99 23.12
N SER A 295 -57.12 -9.80 22.07
CA SER A 295 -57.59 -9.62 20.68
C SER A 295 -58.90 -8.86 20.45
N MET A 296 -59.19 -8.66 19.15
CA MET A 296 -60.40 -8.25 18.40
C MET A 296 -60.10 -6.93 17.65
N SER A 297 -60.32 -6.75 16.34
CA SER A 297 -61.03 -7.47 15.27
C SER A 297 -60.36 -7.16 13.94
#